data_AF-A0A1I6R223-F1
#
_entry.id   AF-A0A1I6R223-F1
#
_cell.length_a   1.000
_cell.length_b   1.000
_cell.length_c   1.000
_cell.angle_alpha   90.00
_cell.angle_beta   90.00
_cell.angle_gamma   90.00
#
_symmetry.space_group_name_H-M   'P 1'
#
loop_
_entity.id
_entity.type
_entity.pdbx_description
1 polymer ?
#
loop_
_entity_poly.entity_id
_entity_poly.type
_entity_poly.pdbx_seq_one_letter_code
_entity_poly.pdbx_strand_id
1 'polypeptide(L)'
;MPGPARPAPFTDLLRQHAIELTELDPEAPLEDLEPLRDLIGDARVVALGENSHFIDEFAALRERLLRFLVERCGFTLLAFEYGFAEALPLDAWARGEGSEDSLAGHLAGTIPIGVEAPLRRIRRYNRSAAAPVRFAGLGVLTRRVVYAADGWLACECGVAAVVVVGVEEFCQGLGALVV
;
A
#
# COMPACT_ATOMS: atom_id res chain seq x y z
N MET A 1 52.33 7.91 17.91
CA MET A 1 50.96 8.31 17.57
C MET A 1 50.18 7.05 17.22
N PRO A 2 49.05 6.73 17.89
CA PRO A 2 48.18 5.68 17.41
C PRO A 2 47.70 6.04 15.99
N GLY A 3 47.67 5.07 15.08
CA GLY A 3 47.14 5.27 13.73
C GLY A 3 45.63 5.58 13.76
N PRO A 4 45.06 6.14 12.68
CA PRO A 4 43.64 6.43 12.62
C PRO A 4 42.83 5.15 12.85
N ALA A 5 41.79 5.23 13.68
CA ALA A 5 40.90 4.11 13.97
C ALA A 5 40.28 3.59 12.66
N ARG A 6 40.33 2.26 12.45
CA ARG A 6 39.69 1.64 11.28
C ARG A 6 38.18 1.90 11.37
N PRO A 7 37.51 2.31 10.28
CA PRO A 7 36.05 2.46 10.28
C PRO A 7 35.41 1.16 10.77
N ALA A 8 34.35 1.29 11.58
CA ALA A 8 33.57 0.14 11.98
C ALA A 8 33.09 -0.62 10.72
N PRO A 9 33.12 -1.96 10.71
CA PRO A 9 32.52 -2.75 9.64
C PRO A 9 31.09 -2.28 9.35
N PHE A 10 30.70 -2.25 8.07
CA PHE A 10 29.34 -1.84 7.67
C PHE A 10 28.24 -2.59 8.42
N THR A 11 28.45 -3.87 8.72
CA THR A 11 27.52 -4.69 9.51
C THR A 11 27.32 -4.18 10.95
N ASP A 12 28.35 -3.59 11.55
CA ASP A 12 28.26 -3.06 12.90
C ASP A 12 27.48 -1.74 12.90
N LEU A 13 27.67 -0.91 11.87
CA LEU A 13 26.84 0.28 11.64
C LEU A 13 25.37 -0.10 11.42
N LEU A 14 25.10 -1.11 10.59
CA LEU A 14 23.73 -1.58 10.38
C LEU A 14 23.08 -2.04 11.69
N ARG A 15 23.77 -2.86 12.50
CA ARG A 15 23.20 -3.32 13.79
C ARG A 15 22.94 -2.18 14.77
N GLN A 16 23.74 -1.11 14.72
CA GLN A 16 23.59 0.04 15.61
C GLN A 16 22.45 0.97 15.20
N HIS A 17 22.03 0.94 13.93
CA HIS A 17 21.06 1.90 13.37
C HIS A 17 19.80 1.27 12.79
N ALA A 18 19.75 -0.06 12.66
CA ALA A 18 18.57 -0.77 12.18
C ALA A 18 17.45 -0.67 13.22
N ILE A 19 16.24 -0.45 12.72
CA ILE A 19 15.01 -0.68 13.47
C ILE A 19 14.67 -2.15 13.28
N GLU A 20 14.69 -2.91 14.37
CA GLU A 20 14.29 -4.31 14.34
C GLU A 20 12.77 -4.42 14.31
N LEU A 21 12.26 -5.18 13.35
CA LEU A 21 10.86 -5.59 13.30
C LEU A 21 10.76 -6.98 13.92
N THR A 22 9.94 -7.11 14.95
CA THR A 22 9.83 -8.35 15.73
C THR A 22 8.66 -9.21 15.30
N GLU A 23 7.73 -8.63 14.53
CA GLU A 23 6.48 -9.27 14.14
C GLU A 23 6.28 -9.25 12.62
N LEU A 24 5.72 -10.34 12.10
CA LEU A 24 5.36 -10.47 10.69
C LEU A 24 3.87 -10.76 10.49
N ASP A 25 3.16 -11.24 11.52
CA ASP A 25 1.72 -11.47 11.45
C ASP A 25 0.98 -10.13 11.20
N PRO A 26 0.16 -10.01 10.14
CA PRO A 26 -0.65 -8.83 9.86
C PRO A 26 -1.54 -8.39 11.02
N GLU A 27 -1.92 -9.30 11.93
CA GLU A 27 -2.75 -8.99 13.09
C GLU A 27 -1.95 -8.69 14.37
N ALA A 28 -0.68 -9.08 14.47
CA ALA A 28 0.13 -8.87 15.67
C ALA A 28 0.29 -7.37 16.02
N PRO A 29 0.51 -6.98 17.28
CA PRO A 29 0.59 -5.57 17.69
C PRO A 29 1.58 -4.71 16.88
N LEU A 30 1.39 -3.38 16.85
CA LEU A 30 2.10 -2.44 15.94
C LEU A 30 3.26 -1.67 16.60
N GLU A 31 3.58 -1.98 17.84
CA GLU A 31 4.54 -1.21 18.65
C GLU A 31 5.96 -1.25 18.08
N ASP A 32 6.33 -2.33 17.38
CA ASP A 32 7.62 -2.45 16.69
C ASP A 32 7.75 -1.51 15.47
N LEU A 33 6.64 -0.96 14.98
CA LEU A 33 6.60 0.02 13.89
C LEU A 33 6.61 1.47 14.37
N GLU A 34 6.41 1.75 15.67
CA GLU A 34 6.41 3.13 16.18
C GLU A 34 7.68 3.93 15.85
N PRO A 35 8.90 3.37 15.82
CA PRO A 35 10.08 4.10 15.36
C PRO A 35 9.97 4.66 13.93
N LEU A 36 9.12 4.09 13.08
CA LEU A 36 8.87 4.61 11.73
C LEU A 36 8.10 5.93 11.75
N ARG A 37 7.33 6.22 12.82
CA ARG A 37 6.57 7.48 12.93
C ARG A 37 7.48 8.69 12.80
N ASP A 38 8.61 8.67 13.50
CA ASP A 38 9.57 9.77 13.48
C ASP A 38 10.26 9.88 12.11
N LEU A 39 10.47 8.75 11.43
CA LEU A 39 11.01 8.73 10.07
C LEU A 39 10.03 9.30 9.04
N ILE A 40 8.74 9.02 9.20
CA ILE A 40 7.67 9.55 8.34
C ILE A 40 7.49 11.06 8.58
N GLY A 41 7.55 11.50 9.84
CA GLY A 41 7.44 12.90 10.19
C GLY A 41 6.12 13.53 9.74
N ASP A 42 6.21 14.66 9.05
CA ASP A 42 5.07 15.40 8.48
C ASP A 42 4.77 15.06 7.02
N ALA A 43 5.35 13.95 6.51
CA ALA A 43 5.17 13.53 5.14
C ALA A 43 3.67 13.32 4.82
N ARG A 44 3.20 14.02 3.79
CA ARG A 44 1.83 13.86 3.28
C ARG A 44 1.69 12.65 2.38
N VAL A 45 2.81 12.12 1.87
CA VAL A 45 2.88 10.98 0.96
C VAL A 45 3.97 10.03 1.44
N VAL A 46 3.62 8.78 1.68
CA VAL A 46 4.57 7.70 1.95
C VAL A 46 4.47 6.68 0.82
N ALA A 47 5.61 6.40 0.17
CA ALA A 47 5.72 5.36 -0.84
C ALA A 47 6.31 4.09 -0.23
N LEU A 48 5.54 3.01 -0.22
CA LEU A 48 6.00 1.69 0.20
C LEU A 48 6.36 0.88 -1.02
N GLY A 49 7.60 0.40 -1.14
CA GLY A 49 8.01 -0.51 -2.22
C GLY A 49 8.04 -1.96 -1.79
N GLU A 50 8.00 -2.87 -2.76
CA GLU A 50 8.13 -4.32 -2.59
C GLU A 50 9.23 -4.82 -3.55
N ASN A 51 10.10 -5.71 -3.06
CA ASN A 51 11.22 -6.20 -3.87
C ASN A 51 10.76 -7.20 -4.96
N SER A 52 9.75 -8.02 -4.67
CA SER A 52 9.16 -8.98 -5.60
C SER A 52 7.71 -9.23 -5.24
N HIS A 53 6.87 -9.41 -6.25
CA HIS A 53 5.51 -9.91 -6.03
C HIS A 53 5.51 -11.38 -5.61
N PHE A 54 4.39 -11.80 -5.01
CA PHE A 54 4.10 -13.18 -4.62
C PHE A 54 5.01 -13.77 -3.53
N ILE A 55 5.61 -12.90 -2.71
CA ILE A 55 6.31 -13.29 -1.49
C ILE A 55 5.38 -12.99 -0.30
N ASP A 56 5.01 -14.03 0.44
CA ASP A 56 4.06 -13.93 1.55
C ASP A 56 4.57 -13.00 2.65
N GLU A 57 5.87 -13.03 2.94
CA GLU A 57 6.50 -12.16 3.94
C GLU A 57 6.40 -10.68 3.56
N PHE A 58 6.56 -10.34 2.27
CA PHE A 58 6.38 -8.96 1.82
C PHE A 58 4.91 -8.53 1.86
N ALA A 59 3.99 -9.42 1.47
CA ALA A 59 2.57 -9.14 1.58
C ALA A 59 2.15 -8.89 3.05
N ALA A 60 2.63 -9.74 3.97
CA ALA A 60 2.34 -9.64 5.39
C ALA A 60 2.92 -8.36 6.00
N LEU A 61 4.19 -8.04 5.71
CA LEU A 61 4.81 -6.79 6.18
C LEU A 61 4.11 -5.54 5.60
N ARG A 62 3.73 -5.56 4.31
CA ARG A 62 2.97 -4.48 3.69
C ARG A 62 1.64 -4.28 4.42
N GLU A 63 0.91 -5.33 4.75
CA GLU A 63 -0.33 -5.20 5.53
C GLU A 63 -0.12 -4.55 6.89
N ARG A 64 0.94 -4.94 7.62
CA ARG A 64 1.29 -4.31 8.91
C ARG A 64 1.59 -2.81 8.72
N LEU A 65 2.38 -2.45 7.72
CA LEU A 65 2.74 -1.06 7.42
C LEU A 65 1.52 -0.22 7.02
N LEU A 66 0.65 -0.74 6.16
CA LEU A 66 -0.58 -0.04 5.78
C LEU A 66 -1.50 0.18 6.97
N ARG A 67 -1.62 -0.83 7.85
CA ARG A 67 -2.39 -0.70 9.09
C ARG A 67 -1.80 0.37 10.00
N PHE A 68 -0.48 0.39 10.18
CA PHE A 68 0.20 1.42 10.95
C PHE A 68 -0.05 2.83 10.38
N LEU A 69 0.13 3.01 9.08
CA LEU A 69 -0.08 4.30 8.42
C LEU A 69 -1.51 4.82 8.59
N VAL A 70 -2.51 3.94 8.44
CA VAL A 70 -3.93 4.30 8.61
C VAL A 70 -4.28 4.55 10.07
N GLU A 71 -4.03 3.57 10.94
CA GLU A 71 -4.55 3.57 12.32
C GLU A 71 -3.75 4.49 13.25
N ARG A 72 -2.45 4.65 13.00
CA ARG A 72 -1.53 5.33 13.90
C ARG A 72 -0.99 6.64 13.34
N CYS A 73 -0.87 6.76 12.01
CA CYS A 73 -0.35 7.97 11.36
C CYS A 73 -1.43 8.82 10.66
N GLY A 74 -2.69 8.36 10.62
CA GLY A 74 -3.82 9.17 10.15
C GLY A 74 -3.92 9.33 8.63
N PHE A 75 -3.28 8.45 7.86
CA PHE A 75 -3.42 8.46 6.41
C PHE A 75 -4.78 7.92 5.96
N THR A 76 -5.35 8.50 4.89
CA THR A 76 -6.75 8.28 4.50
C THR A 76 -6.95 7.91 3.03
N LEU A 77 -5.88 7.68 2.27
CA LEU A 77 -5.93 7.15 0.91
C LEU A 77 -4.83 6.12 0.72
N LEU A 78 -5.19 4.92 0.26
CA LEU A 78 -4.24 3.92 -0.21
C LEU A 78 -4.31 3.82 -1.74
N ALA A 79 -3.25 4.25 -2.41
CA ALA A 79 -3.13 4.15 -3.86
C ALA A 79 -2.16 3.01 -4.22
N PHE A 80 -2.68 1.94 -4.83
CA PHE A 80 -1.92 0.75 -5.18
C PHE A 80 -1.43 0.80 -6.63
N GLU A 81 -0.40 0.02 -6.91
CA GLU A 81 -0.03 -0.39 -8.27
C GLU A 81 -1.11 -1.31 -8.85
N TYR A 82 -2.24 -0.70 -9.20
CA TYR A 82 -3.43 -1.34 -9.71
C TYR A 82 -4.07 -0.43 -10.76
N GLY A 83 -4.86 -1.00 -11.66
CA GLY A 83 -5.51 -0.25 -12.72
C GLY A 83 -6.43 0.86 -12.18
N PHE A 84 -6.28 2.08 -12.69
CA PHE A 84 -7.03 3.26 -12.25
C PHE A 84 -8.55 3.05 -12.39
N ALA A 85 -8.99 2.55 -13.56
CA ALA A 85 -10.41 2.32 -13.82
C ALA A 85 -10.94 1.13 -13.01
N GLU A 86 -10.12 0.09 -12.86
CA GLU A 86 -10.40 -1.12 -12.10
C GLU A 86 -10.49 -0.86 -10.60
N ALA A 87 -9.79 0.16 -10.08
CA ALA A 87 -9.84 0.55 -8.67
C ALA A 87 -11.13 1.29 -8.28
N LEU A 88 -11.84 1.92 -9.22
CA LEU A 88 -13.08 2.66 -8.93
C LEU A 88 -14.17 1.79 -8.26
N PRO A 89 -14.54 0.61 -8.81
CA PRO A 89 -15.48 -0.28 -8.13
C PRO A 89 -14.93 -0.87 -6.82
N LEU A 90 -13.60 -1.01 -6.69
CA LEU A 90 -12.97 -1.51 -5.46
C LEU A 90 -13.05 -0.47 -4.33
N ASP A 91 -12.86 0.82 -4.62
CA ASP A 91 -13.09 1.90 -3.66
C ASP A 91 -14.55 1.98 -3.22
N ALA A 92 -15.50 1.87 -4.17
CA ALA A 92 -16.92 1.81 -3.85
C ALA A 92 -17.24 0.63 -2.91
N TRP A 93 -16.71 -0.55 -3.22
CA TRP A 93 -16.82 -1.72 -2.36
C TRP A 93 -16.14 -1.47 -1.00
N ALA A 94 -14.95 -0.89 -0.94
CA ALA A 94 -14.26 -0.60 0.32
C ALA A 94 -15.00 0.43 1.20
N ARG A 95 -15.86 1.28 0.61
CA ARG A 95 -16.74 2.20 1.32
C ARG A 95 -18.05 1.60 1.80
N GLY A 96 -18.30 0.32 1.51
CA GLY A 96 -19.48 -0.41 1.99
C GLY A 96 -20.53 -0.72 0.92
N GLU A 97 -20.31 -0.35 -0.35
CA GLU A 97 -21.22 -0.72 -1.43
C GLU A 97 -21.14 -2.22 -1.73
N GLY A 98 -22.26 -2.85 -2.12
CA GLY A 98 -22.32 -4.29 -2.41
C GLY A 98 -22.15 -5.21 -1.20
N SER A 99 -22.21 -6.52 -1.44
CA SER A 99 -21.99 -7.57 -0.43
C SER A 99 -20.51 -7.92 -0.28
N GLU A 100 -20.13 -8.56 0.82
CA GLU A 100 -18.74 -9.04 1.02
C GLU A 100 -18.30 -10.00 -0.11
N ASP A 101 -19.21 -10.80 -0.64
CA ASP A 101 -18.94 -11.78 -1.70
C ASP A 101 -18.73 -11.13 -3.07
N SER A 102 -19.20 -9.88 -3.26
CA SER A 102 -19.04 -9.17 -4.54
C SER A 102 -17.59 -8.79 -4.85
N LEU A 103 -16.69 -8.79 -3.85
CA LEU A 103 -15.27 -8.49 -4.06
C LEU A 103 -14.63 -9.44 -5.09
N ALA A 104 -14.93 -10.73 -5.01
CA ALA A 104 -14.38 -11.72 -5.93
C ALA A 104 -14.72 -11.39 -7.40
N GLY A 105 -15.94 -10.90 -7.64
CA GLY A 105 -16.36 -10.46 -8.97
C GLY A 105 -15.59 -9.24 -9.48
N HIS A 106 -15.26 -8.29 -8.59
CA HIS A 106 -14.44 -7.14 -8.96
C HIS A 106 -12.98 -7.52 -9.27
N LEU A 107 -12.44 -8.54 -8.60
CA LEU A 107 -11.05 -8.98 -8.79
C LEU A 107 -10.86 -9.95 -9.98
N ALA A 108 -11.93 -10.62 -10.42
CA ALA A 108 -11.90 -11.72 -11.40
C ALA A 108 -11.28 -11.37 -12.78
N GLY A 109 -11.21 -10.09 -13.14
CA GLY A 109 -10.64 -9.62 -14.41
C GLY A 109 -9.19 -9.14 -14.33
N THR A 110 -8.53 -9.30 -13.17
CA THR A 110 -7.20 -8.74 -12.90
C THR A 110 -6.30 -9.78 -12.25
N ILE A 111 -5.00 -9.47 -12.10
CA ILE A 111 -4.12 -10.19 -11.19
C ILE A 111 -4.15 -9.43 -9.86
N PRO A 112 -4.92 -9.85 -8.85
CA PRO A 112 -5.12 -9.06 -7.64
C PRO A 112 -3.95 -9.26 -6.66
N ILE A 113 -2.75 -8.84 -7.06
CA ILE A 113 -1.52 -9.00 -6.27
C ILE A 113 -1.65 -8.19 -4.97
N GLY A 114 -1.97 -8.88 -3.86
CA GLY A 114 -1.96 -8.29 -2.53
C GLY A 114 -2.98 -7.18 -2.27
N VAL A 115 -4.03 -7.06 -3.08
CA VAL A 115 -5.08 -6.02 -2.91
C VAL A 115 -6.26 -6.49 -2.04
N GLU A 116 -6.55 -7.79 -2.02
CA GLU A 116 -7.77 -8.31 -1.38
C GLU A 116 -7.78 -8.05 0.14
N ALA A 117 -6.72 -8.46 0.85
CA ALA A 117 -6.66 -8.32 2.30
C ALA A 117 -6.65 -6.84 2.75
N PRO A 118 -5.86 -5.93 2.13
CA PRO A 118 -5.99 -4.49 2.37
C PRO A 118 -7.40 -3.95 2.15
N LEU A 119 -8.08 -4.33 1.07
CA LEU A 119 -9.46 -3.88 0.79
C LEU A 119 -10.44 -4.35 1.87
N ARG A 120 -10.36 -5.63 2.28
CA ARG A 120 -11.19 -6.17 3.37
C ARG A 120 -10.94 -5.43 4.68
N ARG A 121 -9.68 -5.09 4.97
CA ARG A 121 -9.31 -4.30 6.16
C ARG A 121 -9.87 -2.87 6.08
N ILE A 122 -9.69 -2.17 4.96
CA ILE A 122 -10.25 -0.84 4.73
C ILE A 122 -11.76 -0.87 4.93
N ARG A 123 -12.45 -1.84 4.33
CA ARG A 123 -13.91 -1.98 4.47
C ARG A 123 -14.32 -2.17 5.92
N ARG A 124 -13.59 -2.96 6.70
CA ARG A 124 -13.83 -3.14 8.14
C ARG A 124 -13.58 -1.85 8.92
N TYR A 125 -12.46 -1.18 8.67
CA TYR A 125 -12.06 0.08 9.32
C TYR A 125 -13.10 1.19 9.07
N ASN A 126 -13.54 1.33 7.83
CA ASN A 126 -14.50 2.35 7.39
C ASN A 126 -15.89 2.24 8.03
N ARG A 127 -16.25 1.10 8.64
CA ARG A 127 -17.56 0.94 9.31
C ARG A 127 -17.73 1.85 10.53
N SER A 128 -16.63 2.25 11.17
CA SER A 128 -16.65 3.06 12.39
C SER A 128 -15.66 4.23 12.37
N ALA A 129 -14.88 4.38 11.30
CA ALA A 129 -13.87 5.44 11.21
C ALA A 129 -14.53 6.82 11.07
N ALA A 130 -14.03 7.79 11.85
CA ALA A 130 -14.41 9.19 11.68
C ALA A 130 -13.87 9.78 10.35
N ALA A 131 -12.71 9.30 9.91
CA ALA A 131 -12.10 9.61 8.63
C ALA A 131 -11.94 8.33 7.80
N PRO A 132 -12.87 8.02 6.88
CA PRO A 132 -12.81 6.81 6.06
C PRO A 132 -11.60 6.82 5.11
N VAL A 133 -11.02 5.64 4.92
CA VAL A 133 -9.92 5.41 3.97
C VAL A 133 -10.48 5.16 2.57
N ARG A 134 -9.91 5.84 1.58
CA ARG A 134 -10.18 5.64 0.15
C ARG A 134 -9.17 4.68 -0.46
N PHE A 135 -9.56 4.07 -1.57
CA PHE A 135 -8.70 3.22 -2.38
C PHE A 135 -8.55 3.82 -3.78
N ALA A 136 -7.35 3.74 -4.36
CA ALA A 136 -7.09 4.19 -5.73
C ALA A 136 -6.10 3.26 -6.44
N GLY A 137 -6.15 3.26 -7.77
CA GLY A 137 -5.19 2.61 -8.63
C GLY A 137 -4.33 3.67 -9.33
N LEU A 138 -3.01 3.49 -9.32
CA LEU A 138 -2.06 4.39 -9.99
C LEU A 138 -1.77 3.97 -11.44
N GLY A 139 -2.07 2.73 -11.82
CA GLY A 139 -1.76 2.18 -13.13
C GLY A 139 -2.73 2.68 -14.20
N VAL A 140 -2.23 3.34 -15.24
CA VAL A 140 -3.03 3.67 -16.43
C VAL A 140 -2.89 2.53 -17.44
N LEU A 141 -3.74 1.51 -17.32
CA LEU A 141 -3.84 0.44 -18.31
C LEU A 141 -4.88 0.85 -19.35
N THR A 142 -4.46 1.03 -20.61
CA THR A 142 -5.36 1.53 -21.67
C THR A 142 -6.41 0.48 -22.04
N ARG A 143 -7.64 0.92 -22.36
CA ARG A 143 -8.80 0.08 -22.74
C ARG A 143 -8.68 -0.61 -24.12
N ARG A 144 -7.54 -0.51 -24.81
CA ARG A 144 -7.31 -1.11 -26.14
C ARG A 144 -6.04 -1.99 -26.10
N VAL A 145 -6.26 -3.30 -25.99
CA VAL A 145 -5.27 -4.32 -26.34
C VAL A 145 -5.37 -4.53 -27.85
N VAL A 146 -4.33 -4.17 -28.60
CA VAL A 146 -4.13 -4.73 -29.94
C VAL A 146 -3.48 -6.09 -29.72
N TYR A 147 -4.24 -7.16 -29.93
CA TYR A 147 -3.71 -8.52 -29.97
C TYR A 147 -2.61 -8.57 -31.05
N ALA A 148 -1.35 -8.65 -30.66
CA ALA A 148 -0.37 -9.37 -31.46
C ALA A 148 -0.62 -10.86 -31.18
N ALA A 149 -0.85 -11.63 -32.22
CA ALA A 149 -1.52 -12.92 -32.20
C ALA A 149 -0.77 -14.05 -31.44
N ASP A 150 0.33 -13.79 -30.73
CA ASP A 150 1.25 -14.85 -30.31
C ASP A 150 1.79 -14.76 -28.87
N GLY A 151 1.34 -13.85 -28.00
CA GLY A 151 1.95 -13.82 -26.66
C GLY A 151 1.48 -12.72 -25.73
N TRP A 152 1.27 -13.11 -24.48
CA TRP A 152 0.92 -12.30 -23.32
C TRP A 152 1.83 -11.09 -23.13
N LEU A 153 1.24 -9.98 -22.70
CA LEU A 153 1.96 -8.84 -22.11
C LEU A 153 1.29 -8.50 -20.78
N ALA A 154 1.82 -9.06 -19.69
CA ALA A 154 1.76 -8.43 -18.38
C ALA A 154 2.89 -7.38 -18.36
N CYS A 155 2.58 -6.14 -17.99
CA CYS A 155 3.62 -5.18 -17.66
C CYS A 155 4.11 -5.55 -16.26
N GLU A 156 5.34 -6.07 -16.17
CA GLU A 156 6.08 -6.06 -14.91
C GLU A 156 6.51 -4.62 -14.64
N CYS A 157 6.05 -4.05 -13.53
CA CYS A 157 6.72 -2.91 -12.92
C CYS A 157 7.12 -3.36 -11.51
N GLY A 158 8.38 -3.78 -11.39
CA GLY A 158 8.99 -4.03 -10.09
C GLY A 158 9.14 -2.71 -9.33
N VAL A 159 8.10 -2.30 -8.62
CA VAL A 159 8.06 -1.75 -7.26
C VAL A 159 6.56 -1.68 -6.94
N ALA A 160 6.02 -2.55 -6.06
CA ALA A 160 4.64 -2.41 -5.59
C ALA A 160 4.52 -1.13 -4.75
N ALA A 161 4.45 0.03 -5.41
CA ALA A 161 4.44 1.33 -4.79
C ALA A 161 3.04 1.59 -4.24
N VAL A 162 2.85 1.42 -2.93
CA VAL A 162 1.66 1.96 -2.27
C VAL A 162 1.94 3.38 -1.88
N VAL A 163 1.23 4.32 -2.49
CA VAL A 163 1.23 5.73 -2.09
C VAL A 163 0.11 5.94 -1.10
N VAL A 164 0.50 6.27 0.13
CA VAL A 164 -0.44 6.55 1.20
C VAL A 164 -0.49 8.07 1.40
N VAL A 165 -1.67 8.69 1.21
CA VAL A 165 -1.82 10.16 1.25
C VAL A 165 -2.59 10.61 2.49
N GLY A 166 -2.03 11.56 3.23
CA GLY A 166 -2.66 12.25 4.36
C GLY A 166 -3.52 13.42 3.87
N VAL A 167 -4.82 13.32 4.09
CA VAL A 167 -5.81 14.23 3.46
C VAL A 167 -6.51 15.08 4.50
N GLU A 168 -6.02 16.30 4.74
CA GLU A 168 -6.95 17.36 5.14
C GLU A 168 -7.47 18.16 3.92
N GLU A 169 -6.83 18.10 2.74
CA GLU A 169 -7.13 19.05 1.63
C GLU A 169 -7.34 18.44 0.22
N PHE A 170 -6.89 17.21 -0.07
CA PHE A 170 -6.87 16.68 -1.46
C PHE A 170 -8.25 16.23 -2.00
N CYS A 171 -9.15 15.71 -1.14
CA CYS A 171 -10.42 15.13 -1.59
C CYS A 171 -11.46 16.15 -2.12
N GLN A 172 -11.24 17.45 -1.95
CA GLN A 172 -12.14 18.48 -2.48
C GLN A 172 -11.92 18.76 -3.98
N GLY A 173 -10.79 18.35 -4.56
CA GLY A 173 -10.44 18.67 -5.96
C GLY A 173 -10.89 17.65 -7.01
N LEU A 174 -11.16 16.39 -6.65
CA LEU A 174 -11.48 15.32 -7.61
C LEU A 174 -12.97 15.21 -7.98
N GLY A 175 -13.85 15.93 -7.28
CA GLY A 175 -15.30 15.96 -7.57
C GLY A 175 -15.69 16.76 -8.82
N ALA A 176 -14.75 17.46 -9.47
CA ALA A 176 -15.02 18.37 -10.58
C ALA A 176 -14.59 17.85 -11.97
N LEU A 177 -14.04 16.64 -12.08
CA LEU A 177 -13.59 16.07 -13.36
C LEU A 177 -14.40 14.82 -13.74
N VAL A 178 -15.71 15.00 -13.91
CA VAL A 178 -16.58 14.07 -14.64
C VAL A 178 -17.43 14.91 -15.60
N VAL A 179 -17.06 14.91 -16.87
CA VAL A 179 -17.96 15.15 -18.02
C VAL A 179 -17.87 13.91 -18.89
#